data_AF-A0A847B4L9-F1
#
_entry.id   AF-A0A847B4L9-F1
#
_cell.length_a   1.000
_cell.length_b   1.000
_cell.length_c   1.000
_cell.angle_alpha   90.00
_cell.angle_beta   90.00
_cell.angle_gamma   90.00
#
_symmetry.space_group_name_H-M   'P 1'
#
loop_
_entity.id
_entity.type
_entity.pdbx_description
1 polymer ?
#
loop_
_entity_poly.entity_id
_entity_poly.type
_entity_poly.pdbx_seq_one_letter_code
_entity_poly.pdbx_strand_id
1 'polypeptide(L)'
;IEAGQRQVAEITLIDQVLGIDNITNIKERELCRLRLSNEASSLQELADLMGEKLKTPISKSNVNHLFRSLHLLYEKLTNNH
;
A
#
# COMPACT_ATOMS: atom_id res chain seq x y z
N ILE A 1 -15.73 -4.48 -0.16
CA ILE A 1 -15.24 -4.06 -1.50
C ILE A 1 -14.67 -2.65 -1.44
N GLU A 2 -15.34 -1.72 -0.76
CA GLU A 2 -14.93 -0.30 -0.65
C GLU A 2 -13.50 -0.07 -0.13
N ALA A 3 -13.01 -0.88 0.81
CA ALA A 3 -11.66 -0.70 1.36
C ALA A 3 -10.53 -0.86 0.32
N GLY A 4 -10.69 -1.75 -0.66
CA GLY A 4 -9.69 -1.96 -1.72
C GLY A 4 -9.64 -0.78 -2.69
N GLN A 5 -10.81 -0.28 -3.11
CA GLN A 5 -10.91 0.89 -3.98
C GLN A 5 -10.35 2.14 -3.30
N ARG A 6 -10.62 2.33 -2.00
CA ARG A 6 -10.05 3.43 -1.23
C ARG A 6 -8.51 3.36 -1.20
N GLN A 7 -7.94 2.17 -0.94
CA GLN A 7 -6.48 1.98 -0.94
C GLN A 7 -5.87 2.34 -2.30
N VAL A 8 -6.49 1.90 -3.40
CA VAL A 8 -6.03 2.24 -4.76
C VAL A 8 -6.06 3.75 -5.00
N ALA A 9 -7.15 4.42 -4.62
CA ALA A 9 -7.27 5.87 -4.77
C ALA A 9 -6.23 6.63 -3.93
N GLU A 10 -6.05 6.26 -2.65
CA GLU A 10 -5.06 6.87 -1.76
C GLU A 10 -3.63 6.69 -2.32
N ILE A 11 -3.28 5.47 -2.74
CA ILE A 11 -1.95 5.17 -3.30
C ILE A 11 -1.72 5.92 -4.61
N THR A 12 -2.75 6.05 -5.45
CA THR A 12 -2.67 6.82 -6.70
C THR A 12 -2.37 8.29 -6.42
N LEU A 13 -3.01 8.88 -5.42
CA LEU A 13 -2.69 10.26 -5.01
C LEU A 13 -1.28 10.38 -4.45
N ILE A 14 -0.85 9.44 -3.59
CA ILE A 14 0.52 9.42 -3.06
C ILE A 14 1.53 9.37 -4.21
N ASP A 15 1.30 8.55 -5.24
CA ASP A 15 2.19 8.45 -6.39
C ASP A 15 2.23 9.75 -7.20
N GLN A 16 1.09 10.39 -7.41
CA GLN A 16 1.00 11.66 -8.13
C GLN A 16 1.71 12.82 -7.41
N VAL A 17 1.66 12.86 -6.07
CA VAL A 17 2.19 13.98 -5.27
C VAL A 17 3.63 13.75 -4.83
N LEU A 18 3.93 12.56 -4.31
CA LEU A 18 5.23 12.21 -3.74
C LEU A 18 6.05 11.30 -4.68
N GLY A 19 5.38 10.43 -5.44
CA GLY A 19 6.00 9.32 -6.15
C GLY A 19 6.25 8.13 -5.21
N ILE A 20 5.76 6.94 -5.58
CA ILE A 20 5.91 5.72 -4.75
C ILE A 20 7.39 5.43 -4.48
N ASP A 21 8.28 5.68 -5.43
CA ASP A 21 9.72 5.40 -5.29
C ASP A 21 10.39 6.19 -4.17
N ASN A 22 9.81 7.34 -3.79
CA ASN A 22 10.30 8.22 -2.73
C ASN A 22 9.83 7.82 -1.32
N ILE A 23 8.99 6.78 -1.19
CA ILE A 23 8.61 6.25 0.12
C ILE A 23 9.80 5.49 0.73
N THR A 24 10.30 5.96 1.88
CA THR A 24 11.49 5.38 2.54
C THR A 24 11.32 3.90 2.92
N ASN A 25 10.11 3.50 3.32
CA ASN A 25 9.83 2.13 3.72
C ASN A 25 9.66 1.23 2.49
N ILE A 26 10.60 0.30 2.32
CA ILE A 26 10.62 -0.65 1.19
C ILE A 26 9.34 -1.49 1.15
N LYS A 27 8.82 -1.93 2.30
CA LYS A 27 7.60 -2.76 2.33
C LYS A 27 6.36 -1.98 1.88
N GLU A 28 6.28 -0.69 2.23
CA GLU A 28 5.19 0.19 1.78
C GLU A 28 5.26 0.40 0.27
N ARG A 29 6.45 0.66 -0.29
CA ARG A 29 6.65 0.75 -1.75
C ARG A 29 6.17 -0.48 -2.49
N GLU A 30 6.60 -1.64 -2.02
CA GLU A 30 6.22 -2.90 -2.65
C GLU A 30 4.73 -3.19 -2.52
N LEU A 31 4.12 -2.86 -1.37
CA LEU A 31 2.69 -2.97 -1.19
C LEU A 31 1.90 -2.04 -2.13
N CYS A 32 2.34 -0.79 -2.31
CA CYS A 32 1.73 0.15 -3.26
C CYS A 32 1.71 -0.44 -4.68
N ARG A 33 2.86 -0.91 -5.16
CA ARG A 33 2.99 -1.51 -6.50
C ARG A 33 2.10 -2.74 -6.67
N LEU A 34 2.07 -3.62 -5.67
CA LEU A 34 1.24 -4.82 -5.70
C LEU A 34 -0.25 -4.50 -5.65
N ARG A 35 -0.67 -3.54 -4.82
CA ARG A 35 -2.08 -3.11 -4.72
C ARG A 35 -2.58 -2.53 -6.05
N LEU A 36 -1.79 -1.68 -6.70
CA LEU A 36 -2.13 -1.09 -8.00
C LEU A 36 -2.17 -2.14 -9.11
N SER A 37 -1.24 -3.10 -9.10
CA SER A 37 -1.20 -4.14 -10.14
C SER A 37 -2.28 -5.22 -9.96
N ASN A 38 -2.89 -5.32 -8.78
CA ASN A 38 -3.82 -6.39 -8.44
C ASN A 38 -5.05 -5.86 -7.72
N GLU A 39 -5.74 -4.82 -8.20
CA GLU A 39 -6.80 -4.06 -7.49
C GLU A 39 -7.90 -4.89 -6.81
N ALA A 40 -8.19 -6.09 -7.31
CA ALA A 40 -9.20 -6.99 -6.75
C ALA A 40 -8.71 -7.89 -5.60
N SER A 41 -7.39 -8.03 -5.41
CA SER A 41 -6.83 -8.91 -4.38
C SER A 41 -7.24 -8.51 -2.96
N SER A 42 -7.51 -9.52 -2.16
CA SER A 42 -7.69 -9.44 -0.72
C SER A 42 -6.38 -9.12 0.01
N LEU A 43 -6.49 -8.74 1.28
CA LEU A 43 -5.31 -8.50 2.13
C LEU A 43 -4.46 -9.76 2.34
N GLN A 44 -5.06 -10.95 2.27
CA GLN A 44 -4.32 -12.21 2.41
C GLN A 44 -3.49 -12.48 1.15
N GLU A 45 -4.10 -12.36 -0.03
CA GLU A 45 -3.38 -12.55 -1.31
C GLU A 45 -2.23 -11.54 -1.46
N LEU A 46 -2.44 -10.28 -1.05
CA LEU A 46 -1.35 -9.30 -1.02
C LEU A 46 -0.23 -9.70 -0.04
N ALA A 47 -0.57 -10.29 1.11
CA ALA A 47 0.43 -10.77 2.07
C ALA A 47 1.25 -11.91 1.49
N ASP A 48 0.59 -12.86 0.80
CA ASP A 48 1.25 -14.00 0.17
C ASP A 48 2.19 -13.52 -0.96
N LEU A 49 1.72 -12.63 -1.84
CA LEU A 49 2.55 -12.02 -2.90
C LEU A 49 3.74 -11.23 -2.35
N MET A 50 3.53 -10.46 -1.28
CA MET A 50 4.63 -9.75 -0.61
C MET A 50 5.64 -10.73 -0.03
N GLY A 51 5.17 -11.82 0.58
CA GLY A 51 6.04 -12.83 1.17
C GLY A 51 6.90 -13.56 0.14
N GLU A 52 6.30 -13.89 -1.02
CA GLU A 52 7.02 -14.48 -2.16
C GLU A 52 8.08 -13.53 -2.73
N LYS A 53 7.74 -12.24 -2.86
CA LYS A 53 8.63 -11.22 -3.43
C LYS A 53 9.78 -10.86 -2.50
N LEU A 54 9.51 -10.72 -1.20
CA LEU A 54 10.49 -10.33 -0.18
C LEU A 54 11.23 -11.52 0.45
N LYS A 55 10.86 -12.76 0.06
CA LYS A 55 11.41 -14.01 0.64
C LYS A 55 11.34 -14.04 2.17
N THR A 56 10.24 -13.54 2.72
CA THR A 56 10.00 -13.47 4.18
C THR A 56 8.52 -13.70 4.49
N PRO A 57 8.14 -14.36 5.60
CA PRO A 57 6.74 -14.51 5.95
C PRO A 57 6.08 -13.15 6.23
N ILE A 58 5.00 -12.83 5.49
CA ILE A 58 4.19 -11.64 5.69
C ILE A 58 2.78 -12.10 6.05
N SER A 59 2.22 -11.52 7.12
CA SER A 59 0.85 -11.82 7.54
C SER A 59 -0.13 -10.76 7.03
N LYS A 60 -1.41 -11.13 6.91
CA LYS A 60 -2.51 -10.18 6.65
C LYS A 60 -2.49 -8.97 7.59
N SER A 61 -2.18 -9.19 8.87
CA SER A 61 -2.09 -8.10 9.84
C SER A 61 -0.97 -7.12 9.51
N ASN A 62 0.22 -7.61 9.13
CA ASN A 62 1.33 -6.76 8.69
C ASN A 62 0.91 -5.89 7.49
N VAL A 63 0.26 -6.48 6.48
CA VAL A 63 -0.25 -5.72 5.32
C VAL A 63 -1.24 -4.64 5.76
N ASN A 64 -2.17 -4.98 6.65
CA ASN A 64 -3.13 -4.01 7.18
C ASN A 64 -2.45 -2.85 7.94
N HIS A 65 -1.38 -3.12 8.69
CA HIS A 65 -0.57 -2.09 9.34
C HIS A 65 0.13 -1.17 8.33
N LEU A 66 0.68 -1.72 7.25
CA LEU A 66 1.28 -0.93 6.18
C LEU A 66 0.24 -0.03 5.49
N PHE A 67 -0.96 -0.53 5.23
CA PHE A 67 -2.04 0.32 4.69
C PHE A 67 -2.45 1.46 5.63
N ARG A 68 -2.45 1.23 6.95
CA ARG A 68 -2.70 2.31 7.92
C ARG A 68 -1.60 3.38 7.87
N SER A 69 -0.34 2.96 7.74
CA SER A 69 0.80 3.87 7.57
C SER A 69 0.67 4.69 6.28
N LEU A 70 0.33 4.04 5.17
CA LEU A 70 0.08 4.68 3.87
C LEU A 70 -1.09 5.67 3.93
N HIS A 71 -2.18 5.31 4.63
CA HIS A 71 -3.30 6.22 4.84
C HIS A 71 -2.86 7.48 5.62
N LEU A 72 -2.03 7.34 6.66
CA LEU A 72 -1.48 8.51 7.37
C LEU A 72 -0.55 9.35 6.49
N LEU A 73 0.17 8.74 5.55
CA LEU A 73 0.96 9.47 4.56
C LEU A 73 0.05 10.24 3.60
N TYR A 74 -0.99 9.60 3.07
CA TYR A 74 -2.02 10.24 2.24
C TYR A 74 -2.61 11.47 2.94
N GLU A 75 -3.07 11.31 4.19
CA GLU A 75 -3.66 12.41 4.98
C GLU A 75 -2.69 13.58 5.15
N LYS A 76 -1.39 13.32 5.33
CA LYS A 76 -0.37 14.39 5.43
C LYS A 76 -0.18 15.13 4.11
N LEU A 77 -0.33 14.45 2.99
CA LEU A 77 -0.20 15.06 1.66
C LEU A 77 -1.46 15.88 1.30
N THR A 78 -2.64 15.46 1.75
CA THR A 78 -3.91 16.15 1.47
C THR A 78 -4.25 17.28 2.43
N ASN A 79 -3.89 17.15 3.71
CA ASN A 79 -4.22 18.15 4.74
C ASN A 79 -3.27 19.35 4.77
N ASN A 80 -2.26 19.41 3.88
CA ASN A 80 -1.39 20.58 3.68
C ASN A 80 -2.00 21.57 2.66
N HIS A 81 -3.30 21.79 2.69
CA HIS A 81 -4.01 22.81 1.90
C HIS A 81 -4.62 23.87 2.81
#